data_AF-A0A4Y7T6F9-F1
#
_entry.id   AF-A0A4Y7T6F9-F1
#
_cell.length_a   1.000
_cell.length_b   1.000
_cell.length_c   1.000
_cell.angle_alpha   90.00
_cell.angle_beta   90.00
_cell.angle_gamma   90.00
#
_symmetry.space_group_name_H-M   'P 1'
#
loop_
_entity.id
_entity.type
_entity.pdbx_description
1 polymer ?
#
loop_
_entity_poly.entity_id
_entity_poly.type
_entity_poly.pdbx_seq_one_letter_code
_entity_poly.pdbx_strand_id
1 'polypeptide(L)'
;VISRLALVDVKGLGIDRAPSKAFVQFAGSLVGKDFRVIAQVAPFVLHGLMSPESCEAWKCLSKLVPLIYQHHIPNIDEHLALLCREIQDLLLQTAHWTGSWFPKPKFHILTHLPKHIACFGPAIRFVTE
;
A
#
# COMPACT_ATOMS: atom_id res chain seq x y z
N VAL A 1 -9.59 12.27 12.34
CA VAL A 1 -8.41 11.63 11.68
C VAL A 1 -7.14 11.77 12.52
N ILE A 2 -6.70 12.99 12.89
CA ILE A 2 -5.45 13.21 13.67
C ILE A 2 -5.41 12.39 14.96
N SER A 3 -6.46 12.43 15.80
CA SER A 3 -6.48 11.69 17.07
C SER A 3 -6.46 10.16 16.86
N ARG A 4 -7.06 9.66 15.76
CA ARG A 4 -7.05 8.22 15.43
C ARG A 4 -5.66 7.77 14.96
N LEU A 5 -4.99 8.58 14.12
CA LEU A 5 -3.59 8.34 13.74
C LEU A 5 -2.66 8.36 14.96
N ALA A 6 -2.91 9.22 15.93
CA ALA A 6 -2.04 9.37 17.10
C ALA A 6 -2.13 8.19 18.09
N LEU A 7 -3.18 7.39 17.97
CA LEU A 7 -3.53 6.26 18.85
C LEU A 7 -3.43 4.90 18.16
N VAL A 8 -3.22 4.85 16.84
CA VAL A 8 -3.09 3.59 16.11
C VAL A 8 -1.81 2.89 16.56
N ASP A 9 -1.90 1.57 16.76
CA ASP A 9 -0.72 0.76 17.02
C ASP A 9 0.15 0.73 15.75
N VAL A 10 1.42 1.13 15.90
CA VAL A 10 2.41 1.18 14.82
C VAL A 10 3.47 0.10 14.96
N LYS A 11 3.30 -0.84 15.90
CA LYS A 11 4.22 -1.95 16.09
C LYS A 11 4.37 -2.74 14.77
N GLY A 12 5.62 -2.98 14.39
CA GLY A 12 5.95 -3.65 13.12
C GLY A 12 6.12 -2.72 11.91
N LEU A 13 5.76 -1.43 12.02
CA LEU A 13 5.97 -0.45 10.95
C LEU A 13 7.36 0.20 10.97
N GLY A 14 8.18 -0.08 11.99
CA GLY A 14 9.52 0.50 12.13
C GLY A 14 9.53 1.98 12.51
N ILE A 15 8.45 2.47 13.13
CA ILE A 15 8.34 3.83 13.68
C ILE A 15 7.85 3.76 15.12
N ASP A 16 8.30 4.69 15.96
CA ASP A 16 7.86 4.77 17.37
C ASP A 16 6.45 5.35 17.49
N ARG A 17 6.10 6.28 16.59
CA ARG A 17 4.77 6.91 16.56
C ARG A 17 4.46 7.44 15.16
N ALA A 18 3.19 7.34 14.74
CA ALA A 18 2.74 8.00 13.53
C ALA A 18 2.78 9.54 13.67
N PRO A 19 3.51 10.28 12.80
CA PRO A 19 3.58 11.75 12.80
C PRO A 19 2.27 12.37 12.31
N SER A 20 1.24 12.23 13.14
CA SER A 20 -0.18 12.38 12.78
C SER A 20 -0.53 13.77 12.24
N LYS A 21 0.06 14.83 12.81
CA LYS A 21 -0.12 16.21 12.31
C LYS A 21 0.54 16.42 10.95
N ALA A 22 1.75 15.90 10.78
CA ALA A 22 2.50 16.02 9.53
C ALA A 22 1.81 15.27 8.38
N PHE A 23 1.33 14.04 8.61
CA PHE A 23 0.60 13.29 7.58
C PHE A 23 -0.65 14.00 7.08
N VAL A 24 -1.38 14.67 7.97
CA VAL A 24 -2.58 15.43 7.58
C VAL A 24 -2.21 16.76 6.93
N GLN A 25 -1.21 17.48 7.46
CA GLN A 25 -0.75 18.76 6.92
C GLN A 25 -0.14 18.63 5.52
N PHE A 26 0.59 17.55 5.25
CA PHE A 26 1.34 17.32 4.02
C PHE A 26 0.76 16.19 3.16
N ALA A 27 -0.55 15.92 3.25
CA ALA A 27 -1.19 14.79 2.56
C ALA A 27 -1.00 14.77 1.04
N GLY A 28 -0.71 15.92 0.41
CA GLY A 28 -0.40 16.04 -1.02
C GLY A 28 1.09 15.96 -1.39
N SER A 29 1.98 15.83 -0.41
CA SER A 29 3.45 15.85 -0.58
C SER A 29 4.13 14.73 0.20
N LEU A 30 3.41 13.63 0.42
CA LEU A 30 3.92 12.44 1.09
C LEU A 30 4.94 11.73 0.22
N VAL A 31 6.06 11.32 0.82
CA VAL A 31 7.07 10.49 0.14
C VAL A 31 6.79 9.01 0.33
N GLY A 32 7.48 8.13 -0.41
CA GLY A 32 7.25 6.69 -0.38
C GLY A 32 7.28 6.05 1.04
N LYS A 33 8.14 6.54 1.94
CA LYS A 33 8.16 6.09 3.35
C LYS A 33 6.86 6.41 4.10
N ASP A 34 6.27 7.58 3.84
CA ASP A 34 5.05 8.03 4.51
C ASP A 34 3.85 7.30 3.91
N PHE A 35 3.85 7.12 2.59
CA PHE A 35 2.85 6.32 1.89
C PHE A 35 2.81 4.88 2.43
N ARG A 36 3.97 4.24 2.62
CA ARG A 36 4.06 2.89 3.20
C ARG A 36 3.34 2.79 4.54
N VAL A 37 3.55 3.77 5.43
CA VAL A 37 2.92 3.79 6.76
C VAL A 37 1.42 4.02 6.61
N ILE A 38 1.01 5.04 5.85
CA ILE A 38 -0.39 5.42 5.69
C ILE A 38 -1.21 4.30 5.05
N ALA A 39 -0.69 3.66 4.01
CA ALA A 39 -1.36 2.54 3.34
C ALA A 39 -1.68 1.38 4.28
N GLN A 40 -0.81 1.10 5.25
CA GLN A 40 -1.00 0.01 6.20
C GLN A 40 -1.92 0.39 7.37
N VAL A 41 -1.94 1.65 7.81
CA VAL A 41 -2.79 2.08 8.95
C VAL A 41 -4.15 2.64 8.54
N ALA A 42 -4.32 3.03 7.27
CA ALA A 42 -5.51 3.71 6.77
C ALA A 42 -6.82 2.97 7.06
N PRO A 43 -6.94 1.64 6.85
CA PRO A 43 -8.17 0.93 7.17
C PRO A 43 -8.62 1.09 8.63
N PHE A 44 -7.68 1.13 9.57
CA PHE A 44 -7.96 1.27 11.00
C PHE A 44 -8.31 2.72 11.39
N VAL A 45 -7.64 3.69 10.77
CA VAL A 45 -7.82 5.11 11.05
C VAL A 45 -9.09 5.66 10.41
N LEU A 46 -9.36 5.26 9.17
CA LEU A 46 -10.42 5.79 8.32
C LEU A 46 -11.70 4.94 8.37
N HIS A 47 -11.73 3.87 9.16
CA HIS A 47 -12.94 3.09 9.37
C HIS A 47 -14.13 3.99 9.79
N GLY A 48 -15.28 3.81 9.14
CA GLY A 48 -16.49 4.62 9.32
C GLY A 48 -16.42 6.03 8.73
N LEU A 49 -15.33 6.41 8.05
CA LEU A 49 -15.17 7.67 7.31
C LEU A 49 -15.09 7.45 5.79
N MET A 50 -15.24 6.20 5.36
CA MET A 50 -15.06 5.72 3.99
C MET A 50 -16.27 4.93 3.55
N SER A 51 -16.56 4.90 2.25
CA SER A 51 -17.56 3.98 1.71
C SER A 51 -17.07 2.53 1.88
N PRO A 52 -17.98 1.54 1.99
CA PRO A 52 -17.59 0.13 2.10
C PRO A 52 -16.63 -0.33 0.99
N GLU A 53 -16.88 0.09 -0.25
CA GLU A 53 -16.11 -0.29 -1.43
C GLU A 53 -14.70 0.30 -1.39
N SER A 54 -14.59 1.59 -1.01
CA SER A 54 -13.30 2.24 -0.84
C SER A 54 -12.51 1.60 0.30
N CYS A 55 -13.17 1.22 1.40
CA CYS A 55 -12.54 0.53 2.52
C CYS A 55 -11.93 -0.81 2.08
N GLU A 56 -12.64 -1.57 1.23
CA GLU A 56 -12.13 -2.84 0.71
C GLU A 56 -10.92 -2.66 -0.22
N ALA A 57 -10.94 -1.66 -1.10
CA ALA A 57 -9.78 -1.32 -1.92
C ALA A 57 -8.56 -0.93 -1.05
N TRP A 58 -8.77 -0.17 0.03
CA TRP A 58 -7.70 0.19 0.97
C TRP A 58 -7.18 -1.00 1.77
N LYS A 59 -8.01 -1.99 2.11
CA LYS A 59 -7.53 -3.24 2.71
C LYS A 59 -6.63 -4.00 1.74
N CYS A 60 -7.03 -4.14 0.48
CA CYS A 60 -6.17 -4.75 -0.54
C CYS A 60 -4.85 -4.02 -0.69
N LEU A 61 -4.88 -2.69 -0.71
CA LEU A 61 -3.67 -1.87 -0.75
C LEU A 61 -2.78 -2.10 0.49
N SER A 62 -3.39 -2.18 1.68
CA SER A 62 -2.67 -2.40 2.94
C SER A 62 -1.96 -3.75 3.00
N LYS A 63 -2.53 -4.78 2.36
CA LYS A 63 -1.90 -6.11 2.21
C LYS A 63 -0.77 -6.11 1.18
N LEU A 64 -0.96 -5.36 0.09
CA LEU A 64 0.01 -5.30 -1.01
C LEU A 64 1.29 -4.54 -0.64
N VAL A 65 1.17 -3.40 0.05
CA VAL A 65 2.31 -2.53 0.36
C VAL A 65 3.47 -3.24 1.08
N PRO A 66 3.26 -4.05 2.13
CA PRO A 66 4.34 -4.82 2.76
C PRO A 66 5.12 -5.71 1.78
N LEU A 67 4.42 -6.33 0.82
CA LEU A 67 5.02 -7.20 -0.20
C LEU A 67 5.93 -6.43 -1.16
N ILE A 68 5.59 -5.18 -1.46
CA ILE A 68 6.39 -4.29 -2.32
C ILE A 68 7.61 -3.74 -1.57
N TYR A 69 7.44 -3.35 -0.31
CA TYR A 69 8.47 -2.64 0.46
C TYR A 69 9.42 -3.54 1.28
N GLN A 70 9.38 -4.85 1.10
CA GLN A 70 10.29 -5.77 1.80
C GLN A 70 11.71 -5.73 1.23
N HIS A 71 12.71 -5.81 2.11
CA HIS A 71 14.13 -5.80 1.72
C HIS A 71 14.67 -7.18 1.33
N HIS A 72 13.99 -8.24 1.75
CA HIS A 72 14.42 -9.62 1.59
C HIS A 72 13.22 -10.50 1.20
N ILE A 73 13.42 -11.37 0.22
CA ILE A 73 12.43 -12.31 -0.29
C ILE A 73 12.98 -13.72 -0.04
N PRO A 74 12.51 -14.45 1.00
CA PRO A 74 13.05 -15.77 1.33
C PRO A 74 12.76 -16.82 0.26
N ASN A 75 11.55 -16.80 -0.29
CA ASN A 75 11.11 -17.68 -1.38
C ASN A 75 10.48 -16.82 -2.48
N ILE A 76 11.12 -16.79 -3.64
CA ILE A 76 10.68 -15.95 -4.77
C ILE A 76 9.37 -16.45 -5.37
N ASP A 77 9.18 -17.76 -5.50
CA ASP A 77 8.00 -18.34 -6.14
C ASP A 77 6.73 -18.11 -5.31
N GLU A 78 6.81 -18.37 -4.00
CA GLU A 78 5.72 -18.09 -3.05
C GLU A 78 5.41 -16.60 -3.01
N HIS A 79 6.45 -15.75 -3.01
CA HIS A 79 6.28 -14.31 -3.00
C HIS A 79 5.59 -13.81 -4.28
N LEU A 80 6.00 -14.27 -5.46
CA LEU A 80 5.39 -13.87 -6.73
C LEU A 80 3.95 -14.36 -6.85
N ALA A 81 3.65 -15.59 -6.41
CA ALA A 81 2.29 -16.11 -6.37
C ALA A 81 1.38 -15.25 -5.49
N LEU A 82 1.86 -14.91 -4.28
CA LEU A 82 1.15 -14.03 -3.35
C LEU A 82 0.97 -12.62 -3.92
N LEU A 83 2.05 -12.04 -4.46
CA LEU A 83 2.04 -10.70 -5.02
C LEU A 83 1.07 -10.56 -6.19
N CYS A 84 1.08 -11.52 -7.13
CA CYS A 84 0.13 -11.56 -8.25
C CYS A 84 -1.32 -11.58 -7.77
N ARG A 85 -1.63 -12.40 -6.75
CA ARG A 85 -2.97 -12.47 -6.16
C ARG A 85 -3.38 -11.14 -5.53
N GLU A 86 -2.54 -10.56 -4.69
CA GLU A 86 -2.88 -9.29 -4.02
C GLU A 86 -2.98 -8.11 -5.00
N ILE A 87 -2.22 -8.11 -6.10
CA ILE A 87 -2.39 -7.15 -7.20
C ILE A 87 -3.76 -7.33 -7.87
N GLN A 88 -4.15 -8.57 -8.20
CA GLN A 88 -5.45 -8.84 -8.81
C GLN A 88 -6.61 -8.42 -7.88
N ASP A 89 -6.53 -8.76 -6.60
CA ASP A 89 -7.51 -8.35 -5.59
C ASP A 89 -7.61 -6.82 -5.47
N LEU A 90 -6.47 -6.12 -5.47
CA LEU A 90 -6.46 -4.65 -5.46
C LEU A 90 -7.15 -4.09 -6.71
N LEU A 91 -6.83 -4.59 -7.90
CA LEU A 91 -7.42 -4.12 -9.15
C LEU A 91 -8.94 -4.36 -9.15
N LEU A 92 -9.39 -5.53 -8.72
CA LEU A 92 -10.80 -5.87 -8.66
C LEU A 92 -11.56 -4.95 -7.70
N GLN A 93 -11.08 -4.78 -6.47
CA GLN A 93 -11.73 -3.94 -5.46
C GLN A 93 -11.68 -2.45 -5.84
N THR A 94 -10.60 -2.01 -6.50
CA THR A 94 -10.52 -0.64 -7.02
C THR A 94 -11.54 -0.42 -8.14
N ALA A 95 -11.72 -1.38 -9.05
CA ALA A 95 -12.73 -1.31 -10.10
C ALA A 95 -14.16 -1.31 -9.53
N HIS A 96 -14.41 -2.10 -8.50
CA HIS A 96 -15.69 -2.11 -7.78
C HIS A 96 -15.96 -0.77 -7.09
N TRP A 97 -14.94 -0.12 -6.53
CA TRP A 97 -15.08 1.22 -5.95
C TRP A 97 -15.31 2.29 -7.02
N THR A 98 -14.42 2.41 -8.01
CA THR A 98 -14.58 3.29 -9.17
C THR A 98 -13.55 3.02 -10.27
N GLY A 99 -14.01 3.00 -11.53
CA GLY A 99 -13.16 2.89 -12.72
C GLY A 99 -12.25 4.11 -12.97
N SER A 100 -12.48 5.24 -12.30
CA SER A 100 -11.73 6.49 -12.51
C SER A 100 -10.25 6.42 -12.14
N TRP A 101 -9.81 5.37 -11.45
CA TRP A 101 -8.41 5.17 -11.06
C TRP A 101 -7.54 4.57 -12.18
N PHE A 102 -8.10 3.80 -13.10
CA PHE A 102 -7.35 3.07 -14.13
C PHE A 102 -6.65 3.92 -15.21
N PRO A 103 -7.10 5.16 -15.53
CA PRO A 103 -6.30 6.05 -16.37
C PRO A 103 -4.94 6.43 -15.75
N LYS A 104 -4.72 6.16 -14.45
CA LYS A 104 -3.44 6.45 -13.79
C LYS A 104 -2.41 5.36 -14.13
N PRO A 105 -1.19 5.72 -14.56
CA PRO A 105 -0.19 4.74 -15.00
C PRO A 105 0.26 3.78 -13.88
N LYS A 106 0.14 4.18 -12.61
CA LYS A 106 0.55 3.37 -11.45
C LYS A 106 -0.16 2.00 -11.42
N PHE A 107 -1.45 1.93 -11.75
CA PHE A 107 -2.18 0.66 -11.79
C PHE A 107 -1.70 -0.27 -12.90
N HIS A 108 -1.29 0.28 -14.04
CA HIS A 108 -0.65 -0.49 -15.09
C HIS A 108 0.75 -0.97 -14.70
N ILE A 109 1.56 -0.12 -14.06
CA ILE A 109 2.92 -0.49 -13.63
C ILE A 109 2.88 -1.65 -12.61
N LEU A 110 1.88 -1.68 -11.72
CA LEU A 110 1.72 -2.76 -10.75
C LEU A 110 1.61 -4.14 -11.41
N THR A 111 0.99 -4.27 -12.59
CA THR A 111 0.85 -5.58 -13.26
C THR A 111 2.18 -6.12 -13.79
N HIS A 112 3.17 -5.26 -14.01
CA HIS A 112 4.53 -5.66 -14.43
C HIS A 112 5.46 -5.94 -13.24
N LEU A 113 5.08 -5.53 -12.03
CA LEU A 113 5.92 -5.64 -10.85
C LEU A 113 6.39 -7.08 -10.57
N PRO A 114 5.54 -8.13 -10.67
CA PRO A 114 5.99 -9.50 -10.47
C PRO A 114 7.15 -9.90 -11.41
N LYS A 115 7.05 -9.52 -12.68
CA LYS A 115 8.11 -9.77 -13.66
C LYS A 115 9.41 -9.05 -13.29
N HIS A 116 9.31 -7.79 -12.87
CA HIS A 116 10.50 -7.03 -12.45
C HIS A 116 11.13 -7.63 -11.19
N ILE A 117 10.33 -8.06 -10.21
CA ILE A 117 10.85 -8.70 -8.99
C ILE A 117 11.53 -10.04 -9.30
N ALA A 118 10.98 -10.82 -10.24
CA ALA A 118 11.61 -12.06 -10.69
C ALA A 118 12.99 -11.82 -11.31
N CYS A 119 13.18 -10.72 -12.05
CA CYS A 119 14.44 -10.41 -12.71
C CYS A 119 15.47 -9.69 -11.81
N PHE A 120 15.00 -8.78 -10.94
CA PHE A 120 15.86 -7.83 -10.24
C PHE A 120 15.83 -7.99 -8.71
N GLY A 121 15.02 -8.91 -8.19
CA GLY A 121 14.84 -9.16 -6.76
C GLY A 121 13.87 -8.16 -6.11
N PRO A 122 14.04 -7.85 -4.82
CA PRO A 122 13.10 -6.99 -4.09
C PRO A 122 12.90 -5.61 -4.75
N ALA A 123 11.64 -5.16 -4.85
CA ALA A 123 11.27 -3.94 -5.57
C ALA A 123 11.98 -2.68 -5.05
N ILE A 124 12.26 -2.62 -3.74
CA ILE A 124 12.99 -1.51 -3.11
C ILE A 124 14.37 -1.25 -3.70
N ARG A 125 14.94 -2.19 -4.47
CA ARG A 125 16.25 -2.03 -5.12
C ARG A 125 16.20 -1.25 -6.43
N PHE A 126 15.03 -1.15 -7.07
CA PHE A 126 14.90 -0.57 -8.41
C PHE A 126 13.69 0.35 -8.59
N VAL A 127 12.72 0.33 -7.66
CA VAL A 127 11.62 1.28 -7.66
C VAL A 127 12.12 2.59 -7.05
N THR A 128 12.31 3.59 -7.90
CA THR A 128 12.52 4.98 -7.49
C THR A 128 11.18 5.71 -7.60
N GLU A 129 10.72 6.25 -6.46
CA GLU A 129 9.41 6.89 -6.18
C GLU A 129 8.27 6.01 -5.66
#